data_AF-A0A955I6G1-F1
#
_entry.id   AF-A0A955I6G1-F1
#
_cell.length_a   1.000
_cell.length_b   1.000
_cell.length_c   1.000
_cell.angle_alpha   90.00
_cell.angle_beta   90.00
_cell.angle_gamma   90.00
#
_symmetry.space_group_name_H-M   'P 1'
#
loop_
_entity.id
_entity.type
_entity.pdbx_description
1 polymer ?
#
loop_
_entity_poly.entity_id
_entity_poly.type
_entity_poly.pdbx_seq_one_letter_code
_entity_poly.pdbx_strand_id
1 'polypeptide(L)'
;MRKLLLIPFFLLILSSISFSLIQHLTTYAQTVQLPDYTLTITAENSNQIPTEAADSMLYTLNNSWQGDTPLDNVFYVPSIRWENDWAIADVNYKKKGVDYTNPENTPINTSHSIILAKNSRGVWQSAFSDEPLAADIARIIPDDELSYEAKTTLLAHFPSQYKTMATNIDYKLPWSKSEPKFFFSGVRTTNTQPCPDNSGWHGSLPYLGGQPCHALDFAPRLSPNVTNANILSPVTGYVYQICKNPGTQKQSALAIKATNSNEIIGIWHLDKSTIPAKIKQGELIKQGEFLGQMVTGFVNESKSTCPLISQGTHIHIVAPYKPFNIDSYTFTPESKVQYNGATYTMSSFQNTDLNSTNGDSTDSGSNCNPPSSGDWVITQNCTLTSSATVPNNLIINDGYSLTLNSNVTLDMNLGYYKILVKPNSKIIINSGAKII
;
A
#
# COMPACT_ATOMS: atom_id res chain seq x y z
N MET A 1 57.02 64.95 11.50
CA MET A 1 56.19 63.81 11.02
C MET A 1 56.29 62.66 12.02
N ARG A 2 55.40 62.59 13.03
CA ARG A 2 55.19 61.43 13.93
C ARG A 2 54.13 61.78 14.98
N LYS A 3 52.87 61.89 14.58
CA LYS A 3 51.67 61.81 15.44
C LYS A 3 50.52 61.35 14.54
N LEU A 4 49.57 60.60 15.11
CA LEU A 4 48.42 59.93 14.48
C LEU A 4 48.68 58.50 13.96
N LEU A 5 48.71 57.54 14.90
CA LEU A 5 48.44 56.12 14.60
C LEU A 5 48.09 55.32 15.87
N LEU A 6 47.29 55.89 16.78
CA LEU A 6 46.91 55.22 18.04
C LEU A 6 45.39 55.20 18.33
N ILE A 7 44.56 55.80 17.48
CA ILE A 7 43.11 55.90 17.72
C ILE A 7 42.30 54.66 17.25
N PRO A 8 42.65 53.91 16.17
CA PRO A 8 41.79 52.80 15.74
C PRO A 8 41.91 51.52 16.58
N PHE A 9 42.94 51.39 17.42
CA PHE A 9 43.14 50.18 18.24
C PHE A 9 42.35 50.20 19.55
N PHE A 10 42.08 51.38 20.12
CA PHE A 10 41.33 51.50 21.38
C PHE A 10 39.83 51.24 21.21
N LEU A 11 39.25 51.54 20.03
CA LEU A 11 37.84 51.26 19.73
C LEU A 11 37.55 49.76 19.53
N LEU A 12 38.52 48.98 19.05
CA LEU A 12 38.40 47.52 18.86
C LEU A 12 38.51 46.73 20.17
N ILE A 13 39.22 47.28 21.17
CA ILE A 13 39.31 46.67 22.51
C ILE A 13 38.04 46.98 23.34
N LEU A 14 37.43 48.16 23.17
CA LEU A 14 36.17 48.47 23.86
C LEU A 14 34.97 47.65 23.33
N SER A 15 34.94 47.32 22.04
CA SER A 15 33.87 46.48 21.47
C SER A 15 33.96 45.01 21.90
N SER A 16 35.17 44.50 22.18
CA SER A 16 35.38 43.11 22.63
C SER A 16 35.09 42.92 24.12
N ILE A 17 35.26 43.96 24.94
CA ILE A 17 34.85 43.93 26.36
C ILE A 17 33.33 44.05 26.51
N SER A 18 32.66 44.78 25.59
CA SER A 18 31.19 44.89 25.59
C SER A 18 30.49 43.58 25.20
N PHE A 19 31.12 42.75 24.37
CA PHE A 19 30.57 41.43 23.98
C PHE A 19 30.76 40.35 25.04
N SER A 20 31.77 40.46 25.90
CA SER A 20 32.03 39.49 26.97
C SER A 20 31.16 39.73 28.22
N LEU A 21 30.66 40.96 28.44
CA LEU A 21 29.75 41.24 29.57
C LEU A 21 28.30 40.79 29.30
N ILE A 22 27.88 40.64 28.04
CA ILE A 22 26.52 40.18 27.70
C ILE A 22 26.41 38.64 27.74
N GLN A 23 27.53 37.90 27.69
CA GLN A 23 27.53 36.44 27.78
C GLN A 23 27.41 35.87 29.22
N HIS A 24 27.29 36.72 30.24
CA HIS A 24 27.05 36.30 31.63
C HIS A 24 25.69 36.73 32.19
N LEU A 25 24.72 37.04 31.33
CA LEU A 25 23.33 36.82 31.70
C LEU A 25 23.10 35.31 31.76
N THR A 26 23.45 34.69 32.89
CA THR A 26 22.93 33.39 33.27
C THR A 26 21.42 33.53 33.29
N THR A 27 20.78 33.12 32.20
CA THR A 27 19.36 32.78 32.22
C THR A 27 19.21 31.70 33.26
N TYR A 28 18.85 32.10 34.47
CA TYR A 28 18.32 31.17 35.46
C TYR A 28 17.09 30.58 34.78
N ALA A 29 17.26 29.37 34.24
CA ALA A 29 16.14 28.58 33.78
C ALA A 29 15.24 28.43 35.01
N GLN A 30 14.14 29.18 35.02
CA GLN A 30 13.10 28.94 36.00
C GLN A 30 12.73 27.47 35.82
N THR A 31 13.01 26.66 36.83
CA THR A 31 12.50 25.30 36.91
C THR A 31 10.99 25.43 36.99
N VAL A 32 10.33 25.36 35.84
CA VAL A 32 8.88 25.27 35.76
C VAL A 32 8.52 24.00 36.51
N GLN A 33 7.87 24.15 37.66
CA GLN A 33 7.36 23.01 38.40
C GLN A 33 6.38 22.29 37.47
N LEU A 34 6.68 21.03 37.15
CA LEU A 34 5.81 20.22 36.32
C LEU A 34 4.43 20.12 37.00
N PRO A 35 3.35 20.26 36.23
CA PRO A 35 2.02 20.06 36.78
C PRO A 35 1.91 18.63 37.34
N ASP A 36 1.23 18.51 38.48
CA ASP A 36 0.95 17.23 39.14
C ASP A 36 -0.47 16.81 38.73
N TYR A 37 -0.61 16.35 37.49
CA TYR A 37 -1.89 15.82 37.01
C TYR A 37 -2.19 14.47 37.63
N THR A 38 -3.47 14.13 37.67
CA THR A 38 -3.95 12.80 38.05
C THR A 38 -4.84 12.24 36.96
N LEU A 39 -4.83 10.91 36.82
CA LEU A 39 -5.61 10.19 35.83
C LEU A 39 -6.71 9.38 36.50
N THR A 40 -7.97 9.67 36.18
CA THR A 40 -9.12 8.90 36.63
C THR A 40 -9.63 8.03 35.49
N ILE A 41 -9.44 6.72 35.59
CA ILE A 41 -9.92 5.79 34.58
C ILE A 41 -11.42 5.58 34.81
N THR A 42 -12.25 6.06 33.88
CA THR A 42 -13.73 5.96 33.94
C THR A 42 -14.29 5.00 32.90
N ALA A 43 -13.44 4.46 32.03
CA ALA A 43 -13.81 3.48 31.03
C ALA A 43 -14.42 2.22 31.67
N GLU A 44 -15.41 1.63 31.00
CA GLU A 44 -16.07 0.39 31.43
C GLU A 44 -15.08 -0.77 31.66
N ASN A 45 -13.88 -0.68 31.08
CA ASN A 45 -12.80 -1.65 31.19
C ASN A 45 -11.66 -1.20 32.12
N SER A 46 -11.93 -0.40 33.15
CA SER A 46 -10.90 0.16 34.05
C SER A 46 -9.96 -0.89 34.65
N ASN A 47 -10.47 -2.08 34.93
CA ASN A 47 -9.71 -3.19 35.51
C ASN A 47 -8.75 -3.86 34.51
N GLN A 48 -8.81 -3.48 33.24
CA GLN A 48 -7.97 -4.04 32.17
C GLN A 48 -6.77 -3.17 31.84
N ILE A 49 -6.67 -1.94 32.38
CA ILE A 49 -5.54 -1.05 32.12
C ILE A 49 -4.38 -1.46 33.03
N PRO A 50 -3.25 -1.98 32.48
CA PRO A 50 -2.07 -2.24 33.28
C PRO A 50 -1.55 -0.95 33.89
N THR A 51 -1.05 -1.00 35.13
CA THR A 51 -0.52 0.16 35.85
C THR A 51 0.54 0.88 35.02
N GLU A 52 1.41 0.14 34.33
CA GLU A 52 2.48 0.69 33.50
C GLU A 52 1.96 1.48 32.29
N ALA A 53 0.79 1.12 31.76
CA ALA A 53 0.16 1.86 30.68
C ALA A 53 -0.49 3.15 31.21
N ALA A 54 -1.11 3.09 32.39
CA ALA A 54 -1.65 4.27 33.07
C ALA A 54 -0.54 5.26 33.42
N ASP A 55 0.60 4.77 33.94
CA ASP A 55 1.79 5.56 34.24
C ASP A 55 2.37 6.20 32.97
N SER A 56 2.38 5.48 31.85
CA SER A 56 2.79 6.03 30.56
C SER A 56 1.88 7.18 30.11
N MET A 57 0.55 7.02 30.18
CA MET A 57 -0.39 8.10 29.86
C MET A 57 -0.19 9.31 30.77
N LEU A 58 -0.02 9.08 32.07
CA LEU A 58 0.20 10.14 33.04
C LEU A 58 1.51 10.89 32.78
N TYR A 59 2.57 10.17 32.40
CA TYR A 59 3.82 10.78 31.97
C TYR A 59 3.61 11.70 30.75
N THR A 60 2.88 11.24 29.74
CA THR A 60 2.55 12.05 28.54
C THR A 60 1.73 13.29 28.91
N LEU A 61 0.75 13.16 29.80
CA LEU A 61 -0.05 14.28 30.29
C LEU A 61 0.82 15.32 31.03
N ASN A 62 1.70 14.88 31.92
CA ASN A 62 2.54 15.79 32.70
C ASN A 62 3.64 16.49 31.87
N ASN A 63 4.13 15.86 30.81
CA ASN A 63 5.27 16.39 30.04
C ASN A 63 4.87 17.07 28.74
N SER A 64 3.73 16.70 28.14
CA SER A 64 3.40 17.16 26.79
C SER A 64 2.11 17.97 26.70
N TRP A 65 1.25 17.96 27.72
CA TRP A 65 -0.01 18.71 27.69
C TRP A 65 0.20 20.23 27.53
N GLN A 66 -0.35 20.80 26.45
CA GLN A 66 -0.32 22.24 26.17
C GLN A 66 -1.70 22.92 26.24
N GLY A 67 -2.74 22.19 26.65
CA GLY A 67 -4.11 22.71 26.76
C GLY A 67 -4.35 23.49 28.05
N ASP A 68 -5.61 23.85 28.30
CA ASP A 68 -6.01 24.50 29.55
C ASP A 68 -5.74 23.58 30.75
N THR A 69 -5.44 24.17 31.91
CA THR A 69 -5.28 23.40 33.15
C THR A 69 -6.62 22.74 33.53
N PRO A 70 -6.65 21.41 33.70
CA PRO A 70 -7.82 20.71 34.19
C PRO A 70 -8.28 21.20 35.56
N LEU A 71 -9.60 21.17 35.77
CA LEU A 71 -10.22 21.31 37.07
C LEU A 71 -9.65 20.23 37.99
N ASP A 72 -9.11 20.67 39.12
CA ASP A 72 -8.46 19.83 40.13
C ASP A 72 -7.29 18.98 39.58
N ASN A 73 -6.70 19.40 38.45
CA ASN A 73 -5.62 18.66 37.78
C ASN A 73 -6.01 17.23 37.36
N VAL A 74 -7.30 16.95 37.14
CA VAL A 74 -7.79 15.60 36.81
C VAL A 74 -8.09 15.46 35.31
N PHE A 75 -7.50 14.44 34.69
CA PHE A 75 -7.95 13.90 33.41
C PHE A 75 -8.78 12.65 33.62
N TYR A 76 -9.76 12.42 32.76
CA TYR A 76 -10.58 11.21 32.75
C TYR A 76 -10.33 10.41 31.48
N VAL A 77 -10.27 9.08 31.60
CA VAL A 77 -10.20 8.16 30.47
C VAL A 77 -11.55 7.46 30.30
N PRO A 78 -12.51 8.02 29.55
CA PRO A 78 -13.83 7.41 29.36
C PRO A 78 -13.83 6.19 28.43
N SER A 79 -12.81 6.06 27.57
CA SER A 79 -12.76 5.01 26.55
C SER A 79 -11.31 4.59 26.32
N ILE A 80 -11.11 3.28 26.21
CA ILE A 80 -9.85 2.70 25.77
C ILE A 80 -10.13 1.45 24.93
N ARG A 81 -9.47 1.36 23.78
CA ARG A 81 -9.47 0.18 22.91
C ARG A 81 -8.12 -0.52 23.03
N TRP A 82 -8.14 -1.76 23.51
CA TRP A 82 -6.96 -2.60 23.64
C TRP A 82 -6.79 -3.54 22.45
N GLU A 83 -5.55 -3.68 22.00
CA GLU A 83 -5.15 -4.58 20.91
C GLU A 83 -3.78 -5.17 21.29
N ASN A 84 -3.78 -6.22 22.12
CA ASN A 84 -2.59 -6.89 22.65
C ASN A 84 -1.58 -5.91 23.30
N ASP A 85 -0.48 -5.62 22.59
CA ASP A 85 0.64 -4.80 23.07
C ASP A 85 0.52 -3.32 22.65
N TRP A 86 -0.65 -2.89 22.18
CA TRP A 86 -0.96 -1.48 21.93
C TRP A 86 -2.41 -1.12 22.26
N ALA A 87 -2.70 0.18 22.39
CA ALA A 87 -4.02 0.71 22.67
C ALA A 87 -4.21 2.14 22.15
N ILE A 88 -5.47 2.56 22.02
CA ILE A 88 -5.85 3.98 21.88
C ILE A 88 -6.81 4.31 23.01
N ALA A 89 -6.48 5.37 23.74
CA ALA A 89 -7.30 5.90 24.82
C ALA A 89 -7.83 7.28 24.43
N ASP A 90 -9.10 7.55 24.73
CA ASP A 90 -9.61 8.91 24.73
C ASP A 90 -9.47 9.45 26.15
N VAL A 91 -8.90 10.64 26.26
CA VAL A 91 -8.79 11.40 27.51
C VAL A 91 -9.59 12.68 27.38
N ASN A 92 -10.33 13.02 28.42
CA ASN A 92 -11.00 14.31 28.52
C ASN A 92 -10.72 14.96 29.87
N TYR A 93 -11.06 16.23 30.00
CA TYR A 93 -10.88 16.97 31.24
C TYR A 93 -11.98 18.01 31.39
N LYS A 94 -12.19 18.46 32.63
CA LYS A 94 -13.07 19.60 32.90
C LYS A 94 -12.23 20.87 32.97
N LYS A 95 -12.66 21.96 32.37
CA LYS A 95 -11.99 23.27 32.46
C LYS A 95 -12.38 23.96 33.77
N LYS A 96 -11.40 24.57 34.44
CA LYS A 96 -11.67 25.39 35.62
C LYS A 96 -12.54 26.60 35.23
N GLY A 97 -13.61 26.84 35.99
CA GLY A 97 -14.52 27.98 35.76
C GLY A 97 -15.64 27.74 34.75
N VAL A 98 -15.79 26.53 34.20
CA VAL A 98 -16.93 26.14 33.37
C VAL A 98 -18.00 25.45 34.25
N ASP A 99 -19.26 25.83 34.07
CA ASP A 99 -20.39 25.20 34.76
C ASP A 99 -20.87 23.94 34.01
N TYR A 100 -20.43 22.78 34.49
CA TYR A 100 -20.80 21.47 33.94
C TYR A 100 -22.20 20.99 34.36
N THR A 101 -22.97 21.78 35.13
CA THR A 101 -24.40 21.49 35.37
C THR A 101 -25.26 21.86 34.16
N ASN A 102 -24.77 22.75 33.29
CA ASN A 102 -25.39 23.01 31.99
C ASN A 102 -25.04 21.86 31.01
N PRO A 103 -26.04 21.15 30.45
CA PRO A 103 -25.81 20.05 29.52
C PRO A 103 -25.12 20.47 28.21
N GLU A 104 -25.10 21.75 27.85
CA GLU A 104 -24.35 22.24 26.68
C GLU A 104 -22.83 22.22 26.92
N ASN A 105 -22.38 22.25 28.18
CA ASN A 105 -20.97 22.27 28.56
C ASN A 105 -20.37 20.86 28.68
N THR A 106 -20.78 19.91 27.84
CA THR A 106 -20.26 18.53 27.94
C THR A 106 -18.73 18.48 27.77
N PRO A 107 -18.01 17.59 28.48
CA PRO A 107 -16.57 17.39 28.30
C PRO A 107 -16.16 16.86 26.91
N ILE A 108 -17.10 16.65 26.00
CA ILE A 108 -16.85 16.12 24.65
C ILE A 108 -15.94 17.07 23.86
N ASN A 109 -16.07 18.39 24.05
CA ASN A 109 -15.23 19.39 23.38
C ASN A 109 -13.79 19.49 23.93
N THR A 110 -13.47 18.68 24.95
CA THR A 110 -12.16 18.59 25.60
C THR A 110 -11.56 17.20 25.48
N SER A 111 -12.02 16.42 24.50
CA SER A 111 -11.52 15.07 24.23
C SER A 111 -10.26 15.12 23.37
N HIS A 112 -9.24 14.39 23.79
CA HIS A 112 -7.98 14.17 23.08
C HIS A 112 -7.70 12.68 23.05
N SER A 113 -7.04 12.19 22.01
CA SER A 113 -6.70 10.77 21.91
C SER A 113 -5.20 10.58 22.18
N ILE A 114 -4.88 9.50 22.90
CA ILE A 114 -3.52 9.06 23.20
C ILE A 114 -3.32 7.68 22.58
N ILE A 115 -2.23 7.50 21.82
CA ILE A 115 -1.76 6.17 21.41
C ILE A 115 -0.83 5.60 22.46
N LEU A 116 -0.90 4.30 22.69
CA LEU A 116 -0.01 3.55 23.55
C LEU A 116 0.52 2.34 22.79
N ALA A 117 1.82 2.03 22.90
CA ALA A 117 2.38 0.76 22.43
C ALA A 117 3.59 0.34 23.27
N LYS A 118 3.81 -0.97 23.43
CA LYS A 118 5.06 -1.48 24.00
C LYS A 118 6.17 -1.43 22.96
N ASN A 119 7.32 -0.90 23.35
CA ASN A 119 8.53 -1.02 22.55
C ASN A 119 9.14 -2.43 22.63
N SER A 120 10.24 -2.66 21.89
CA SER A 120 10.96 -3.94 21.87
C SER A 120 11.53 -4.39 23.23
N ARG A 121 11.50 -3.54 24.26
CA ARG A 121 11.88 -3.86 25.65
C ARG A 121 10.68 -4.14 26.55
N GLY A 122 9.46 -4.15 26.00
CA GLY A 122 8.22 -4.35 26.76
C GLY A 122 7.76 -3.11 27.54
N VAL A 123 8.37 -1.94 27.30
CA VAL A 123 8.02 -0.69 28.02
C VAL A 123 6.97 0.09 27.24
N TRP A 124 5.89 0.50 27.92
CA TRP A 124 4.83 1.32 27.34
C TRP A 124 5.32 2.73 26.99
N GLN A 125 5.12 3.11 25.74
CA GLN A 125 5.27 4.47 25.26
C GLN A 125 3.89 5.02 24.92
N SER A 126 3.69 6.32 25.16
CA SER A 126 2.46 6.99 24.76
C SER A 126 2.74 8.39 24.24
N ALA A 127 1.81 8.92 23.45
CA ALA A 127 1.83 10.28 22.92
C ALA A 127 0.42 10.72 22.54
N PHE A 128 0.15 12.02 22.59
CA PHE A 128 -1.10 12.56 22.04
C PHE A 128 -1.15 12.38 20.52
N SER A 129 -2.36 12.26 19.98
CA SER A 129 -2.54 11.92 18.57
C SER A 129 -2.03 12.94 17.56
N ASP A 130 -1.87 14.18 18.00
CA ASP A 130 -1.36 15.31 17.23
C ASP A 130 0.16 15.52 17.40
N GLU A 131 0.85 14.71 18.22
CA GLU A 131 2.29 14.81 18.44
C GLU A 131 3.12 14.06 17.39
N PRO A 132 4.34 14.54 17.05
CA PRO A 132 5.27 13.80 16.21
C PRO A 132 5.64 12.41 16.77
N LEU A 133 5.80 12.29 18.09
CA LEU A 133 6.18 11.03 18.76
C LEU A 133 5.12 9.93 18.56
N ALA A 134 3.87 10.31 18.41
CA ALA A 134 2.76 9.39 18.17
C ALA A 134 2.94 8.60 16.87
N ALA A 135 3.56 9.21 15.85
CA ALA A 135 3.93 8.54 14.62
C ALA A 135 5.01 7.48 14.80
N ASP A 136 5.97 7.75 15.70
CA ASP A 136 7.04 6.80 16.02
C ASP A 136 6.49 5.60 16.79
N ILE A 137 5.57 5.84 17.72
CA ILE A 137 4.86 4.79 18.49
C ILE A 137 4.03 3.92 17.56
N ALA A 138 3.25 4.51 16.65
CA ALA A 138 2.43 3.76 15.69
C ALA A 138 3.26 2.87 14.76
N ARG A 139 4.51 3.25 14.43
CA ARG A 139 5.41 2.46 13.58
C ARG A 139 5.95 1.19 14.26
N ILE A 140 5.83 1.08 15.58
CA ILE A 140 6.27 -0.10 16.33
C ILE A 140 5.21 -1.22 16.26
N ILE A 141 3.96 -0.86 15.98
CA ILE A 141 2.85 -1.81 15.91
C ILE A 141 2.95 -2.64 14.61
N PRO A 142 3.07 -3.98 14.67
CA PRO A 142 3.13 -4.82 13.48
C PRO A 142 1.85 -4.70 12.63
N ASP A 143 2.00 -4.60 11.31
CA ASP A 143 0.86 -4.35 10.41
C ASP A 143 -0.13 -5.55 10.33
N ASP A 144 0.35 -6.74 10.66
CA ASP A 144 -0.42 -7.98 10.81
C ASP A 144 -1.21 -8.06 12.13
N GLU A 145 -0.85 -7.27 13.14
CA GLU A 145 -1.61 -7.12 14.38
C GLU A 145 -2.73 -6.08 14.29
N LEU A 146 -2.76 -5.29 13.21
CA LEU A 146 -3.77 -4.26 13.01
C LEU A 146 -4.99 -4.82 12.29
N SER A 147 -6.09 -5.01 13.02
CA SER A 147 -7.41 -5.25 12.41
C SER A 147 -7.80 -4.10 11.46
N TYR A 148 -8.71 -4.34 10.50
CA TYR A 148 -9.18 -3.29 9.58
C TYR A 148 -9.69 -2.05 10.33
N GLU A 149 -10.45 -2.27 11.40
CA GLU A 149 -10.99 -1.22 12.24
C GLU A 149 -9.88 -0.44 12.96
N ALA A 150 -8.88 -1.15 13.52
CA ALA A 150 -7.71 -0.53 14.12
C ALA A 150 -6.93 0.34 13.14
N LYS A 151 -6.72 -0.14 11.90
CA LYS A 151 -6.10 0.65 10.82
C LYS A 151 -6.90 1.91 10.53
N THR A 152 -8.22 1.81 10.40
CA THR A 152 -9.07 2.99 10.17
C THR A 152 -9.05 3.99 11.33
N THR A 153 -9.01 3.51 12.58
CA THR A 153 -8.93 4.37 13.76
C THR A 153 -7.59 5.08 13.85
N LEU A 154 -6.47 4.39 13.63
CA LEU A 154 -5.14 4.99 13.56
C LEU A 154 -5.04 5.99 12.39
N LEU A 155 -5.64 5.70 11.23
CA LEU A 155 -5.66 6.64 10.12
C LEU A 155 -6.50 7.90 10.39
N ALA A 156 -7.59 7.76 11.16
CA ALA A 156 -8.46 8.89 11.51
C ALA A 156 -7.82 9.84 12.52
N HIS A 157 -7.13 9.31 13.53
CA HIS A 157 -6.54 10.10 14.61
C HIS A 157 -5.16 10.66 14.27
N PHE A 158 -4.45 10.03 13.33
CA PHE A 158 -3.08 10.37 12.99
C PHE A 158 -2.92 10.53 11.46
N PRO A 159 -3.52 11.57 10.86
CA PRO A 159 -3.37 11.83 9.42
C PRO A 159 -1.97 12.37 9.05
N SER A 160 -1.21 12.87 10.03
CA SER A 160 0.08 13.56 9.84
C SER A 160 1.32 12.64 9.83
N GLN A 161 1.18 11.38 10.22
CA GLN A 161 2.27 10.38 10.10
C GLN A 161 2.54 9.94 8.64
N TYR A 162 1.80 10.53 7.70
CA TYR A 162 2.02 10.58 6.25
C TYR A 162 2.33 12.01 5.74
N LYS A 163 2.74 12.90 6.66
CA LYS A 163 3.18 14.27 6.41
C LYS A 163 4.60 14.48 6.94
N THR A 164 5.53 13.58 6.66
CA THR A 164 6.89 14.07 6.43
C THR A 164 6.89 14.79 5.10
N MET A 165 7.51 15.96 5.02
CA MET A 165 7.64 16.79 3.83
C MET A 165 8.08 15.99 2.60
N ALA A 166 7.12 15.41 1.92
CA ALA A 166 7.31 14.81 0.63
C ALA A 166 6.18 15.35 -0.24
N THR A 167 6.59 15.97 -1.32
CA THR A 167 5.86 16.00 -2.60
C THR A 167 5.55 14.60 -3.13
N ASN A 168 5.65 13.55 -2.30
CA ASN A 168 5.31 12.18 -2.58
C ASN A 168 4.01 11.91 -1.88
N ILE A 169 3.01 11.66 -2.72
CA ILE A 169 1.72 11.15 -2.32
C ILE A 169 2.00 9.88 -1.50
N ASP A 170 1.52 9.86 -0.27
CA ASP A 170 1.49 8.66 0.52
C ASP A 170 0.37 7.82 -0.04
N TYR A 171 0.68 6.60 -0.45
CA TYR A 171 -0.30 5.61 -0.83
C TYR A 171 -0.17 4.44 0.15
N LYS A 172 -1.18 3.57 0.28
CA LYS A 172 -1.01 2.23 0.85
C LYS A 172 -1.83 1.24 0.06
N LEU A 173 -1.19 0.50 -0.83
CA LEU A 173 -1.72 -0.79 -1.25
C LEU A 173 -1.17 -1.85 -0.24
N PRO A 174 -1.77 -3.05 -0.09
CA PRO A 174 -1.21 -4.10 0.78
C PRO A 174 0.05 -4.75 0.17
N TRP A 175 1.24 -4.15 0.34
CA TRP A 175 2.50 -4.64 -0.24
C TRP A 175 3.61 -4.71 0.80
N SER A 176 4.30 -5.84 0.85
CA SER A 176 5.47 -6.03 1.71
C SER A 176 6.58 -5.04 1.36
N LYS A 177 7.11 -4.34 2.36
CA LYS A 177 8.25 -3.42 2.25
C LYS A 177 9.58 -4.17 2.06
N SER A 178 9.61 -5.45 2.40
CA SER A 178 10.83 -6.28 2.49
C SER A 178 10.96 -7.32 1.38
N GLU A 179 9.93 -7.54 0.56
CA GLU A 179 9.95 -8.55 -0.49
C GLU A 179 9.79 -7.97 -1.90
N PRO A 180 10.25 -8.71 -2.93
CA PRO A 180 10.12 -8.31 -4.30
C PRO A 180 8.66 -8.14 -4.72
N LYS A 181 8.42 -7.04 -5.42
CA LYS A 181 7.09 -6.57 -5.79
C LYS A 181 6.61 -7.36 -7.01
N PHE A 182 5.39 -7.89 -6.95
CA PHE A 182 4.79 -8.64 -8.05
C PHE A 182 4.26 -7.67 -9.10
N PHE A 183 4.88 -7.68 -10.27
CA PHE A 183 4.41 -6.91 -11.42
C PHE A 183 4.04 -7.86 -12.53
N PHE A 184 2.89 -7.57 -13.13
CA PHE A 184 2.55 -8.12 -14.43
C PHE A 184 2.92 -7.05 -15.47
N SER A 185 3.62 -7.47 -16.52
CA SER A 185 3.81 -6.65 -17.72
C SER A 185 2.85 -7.24 -18.73
N GLY A 186 1.74 -6.53 -18.96
CA GLY A 186 0.64 -7.02 -19.76
C GLY A 186 1.00 -7.34 -21.21
N VAL A 187 0.10 -8.09 -21.84
CA VAL A 187 0.23 -8.61 -23.19
C VAL A 187 0.21 -7.50 -24.23
N ARG A 188 1.05 -7.69 -25.26
CA ARG A 188 1.00 -6.95 -26.51
C ARG A 188 -0.32 -7.26 -27.19
N THR A 189 -1.36 -6.47 -26.94
CA THR A 189 -2.45 -6.44 -27.92
C THR A 189 -1.87 -5.80 -29.18
N THR A 190 -2.01 -6.43 -30.33
CA THR A 190 -1.55 -5.92 -31.63
C THR A 190 -2.11 -4.55 -32.01
N ASN A 191 -3.02 -4.02 -31.18
CA ASN A 191 -3.84 -2.84 -31.42
C ASN A 191 -3.53 -1.69 -30.45
N THR A 192 -2.65 -1.86 -29.45
CA THR A 192 -2.15 -0.76 -28.64
C THR A 192 -0.82 -0.28 -29.23
N GLN A 193 -0.72 1.02 -29.54
CA GLN A 193 0.55 1.60 -29.98
C GLN A 193 1.62 1.26 -28.92
N PRO A 194 2.74 0.62 -29.31
CA PRO A 194 3.80 0.32 -28.37
C PRO A 194 4.27 1.61 -27.74
N CYS A 195 4.54 1.55 -26.44
CA CYS A 195 5.03 2.70 -25.72
C CYS A 195 6.34 3.19 -26.35
N PRO A 196 6.44 4.47 -26.74
CA PRO A 196 7.70 5.00 -27.21
C PRO A 196 8.77 4.81 -26.12
N ASP A 197 9.97 4.48 -26.56
CA ASP A 197 11.21 4.52 -25.78
C ASP A 197 11.36 3.55 -24.60
N ASN A 198 10.84 2.32 -24.68
CA ASN A 198 11.10 1.26 -23.67
C ASN A 198 10.89 1.74 -22.22
N SER A 199 9.81 2.49 -21.98
CA SER A 199 9.67 3.26 -20.75
C SER A 199 9.41 2.48 -19.45
N GLY A 200 9.26 1.16 -19.45
CA GLY A 200 8.84 0.33 -18.30
C GLY A 200 7.32 0.13 -18.08
N TRP A 201 6.44 0.70 -18.92
CA TRP A 201 5.00 0.84 -18.65
C TRP A 201 4.09 0.19 -19.70
N HIS A 202 2.86 -0.11 -19.28
CA HIS A 202 1.79 -0.67 -20.12
C HIS A 202 1.00 0.43 -20.84
N GLY A 203 0.65 0.18 -22.10
CA GLY A 203 -0.22 1.06 -22.88
C GLY A 203 -1.65 1.00 -22.37
N SER A 204 -2.12 2.07 -21.73
CA SER A 204 -3.55 2.31 -21.56
C SER A 204 -4.05 3.19 -22.71
N LEU A 205 -5.25 2.90 -23.23
CA LEU A 205 -5.97 3.94 -23.96
C LEU A 205 -6.16 5.12 -22.98
N PRO A 206 -6.13 6.39 -23.43
CA PRO A 206 -6.35 7.59 -22.61
C PRO A 206 -7.74 7.70 -21.96
N TYR A 207 -8.42 6.58 -21.71
CA TYR A 207 -9.65 6.53 -20.97
C TYR A 207 -9.42 7.15 -19.60
N LEU A 208 -10.17 8.21 -19.30
CA LEU A 208 -10.16 8.96 -18.03
C LEU A 208 -8.94 9.88 -17.81
N GLY A 209 -8.25 10.30 -18.88
CA GLY A 209 -7.22 11.34 -18.80
C GLY A 209 -5.81 10.86 -18.47
N GLY A 210 -5.58 9.54 -18.44
CA GLY A 210 -4.24 8.97 -18.40
C GLY A 210 -3.49 9.22 -19.72
N GLN A 211 -2.19 9.49 -19.64
CA GLN A 211 -1.37 9.50 -20.84
C GLN A 211 -1.16 8.05 -21.32
N PRO A 212 -1.04 7.82 -22.64
CA PRO A 212 -0.64 6.51 -23.14
C PRO A 212 0.62 6.06 -22.41
N CYS A 213 0.71 4.76 -22.12
CA CYS A 213 1.91 4.16 -21.54
C CYS A 213 2.22 4.57 -20.11
N HIS A 214 1.21 4.86 -19.30
CA HIS A 214 1.38 5.25 -17.90
C HIS A 214 0.69 4.26 -16.95
N ALA A 215 0.60 2.99 -17.34
CA ALA A 215 -0.08 1.99 -16.53
C ALA A 215 0.85 0.86 -16.04
N LEU A 216 0.46 0.28 -14.90
CA LEU A 216 1.10 -0.88 -14.27
C LEU A 216 0.05 -1.91 -13.90
N ASP A 217 0.37 -3.18 -14.15
CA ASP A 217 -0.45 -4.30 -13.71
C ASP A 217 0.13 -4.93 -12.46
N PHE A 218 -0.76 -5.21 -11.53
CA PHE A 218 -0.43 -5.73 -10.22
C PHE A 218 -1.27 -6.98 -9.96
N ALA A 219 -0.62 -8.11 -9.76
CA ALA A 219 -1.29 -9.37 -9.49
C ALA A 219 -1.05 -9.80 -8.03
N PRO A 220 -2.05 -10.41 -7.36
CA PRO A 220 -1.86 -10.93 -6.02
C PRO A 220 -0.94 -12.15 -6.07
N ARG A 221 -0.14 -12.36 -5.01
CA ARG A 221 0.59 -13.61 -4.83
C ARG A 221 -0.42 -14.68 -4.44
N LEU A 222 -0.91 -15.42 -5.43
CA LEU A 222 -1.87 -16.47 -5.16
C LEU A 222 -1.22 -17.59 -4.35
N SER A 223 -2.00 -18.12 -3.41
CA SER A 223 -1.67 -19.30 -2.62
C SER A 223 -2.98 -20.07 -2.40
N PRO A 224 -2.95 -21.31 -1.89
CA PRO A 224 -4.17 -22.02 -1.51
C PRO A 224 -5.09 -21.20 -0.57
N ASN A 225 -4.54 -20.23 0.16
CA ASN A 225 -5.26 -19.37 1.11
C ASN A 225 -5.56 -17.96 0.56
N VAL A 226 -4.98 -17.57 -0.58
CA VAL A 226 -5.12 -16.24 -1.17
C VAL A 226 -5.45 -16.41 -2.64
N THR A 227 -6.73 -16.29 -2.98
CA THR A 227 -7.24 -16.45 -4.35
C THR A 227 -7.53 -15.12 -5.05
N ASN A 228 -7.55 -14.03 -4.29
CA ASN A 228 -7.84 -12.67 -4.75
C ASN A 228 -7.28 -11.63 -3.77
N ALA A 229 -7.31 -10.35 -4.11
CA ALA A 229 -6.93 -9.26 -3.23
C ALA A 229 -7.96 -8.13 -3.20
N ASN A 230 -8.11 -7.56 -2.01
CA ASN A 230 -8.84 -6.31 -1.80
C ASN A 230 -8.03 -5.14 -2.36
N ILE A 231 -8.71 -4.26 -3.06
CA ILE A 231 -8.16 -3.02 -3.59
C ILE A 231 -8.60 -1.89 -2.69
N LEU A 232 -7.62 -1.14 -2.21
CA LEU A 232 -7.82 0.03 -1.37
C LEU A 232 -7.55 1.29 -2.19
N SER A 233 -8.17 2.40 -1.81
CA SER A 233 -7.98 3.66 -2.49
C SER A 233 -6.53 4.11 -2.32
N PRO A 234 -5.80 4.31 -3.43
CA PRO A 234 -4.41 4.72 -3.35
C PRO A 234 -4.31 6.17 -2.86
N VAL A 235 -5.33 7.00 -3.07
CA VAL A 235 -5.36 8.42 -2.67
C VAL A 235 -6.64 8.79 -1.94
N THR A 236 -6.56 9.87 -1.17
CA THR A 236 -7.77 10.60 -0.78
C THR A 236 -8.19 11.46 -1.96
N GLY A 237 -9.42 11.31 -2.41
CA GLY A 237 -9.87 11.97 -3.62
C GLY A 237 -11.35 11.81 -3.89
N TYR A 238 -11.86 12.56 -4.86
CA TYR A 238 -13.22 12.41 -5.33
C TYR A 238 -13.26 11.37 -6.45
N VAL A 239 -14.26 10.49 -6.44
CA VAL A 239 -14.53 9.60 -7.57
C VAL A 239 -14.85 10.47 -8.78
N TYR A 240 -13.88 10.60 -9.68
CA TYR A 240 -14.00 11.40 -10.88
C TYR A 240 -14.93 10.73 -11.89
N GLN A 241 -14.76 9.42 -12.05
CA GLN A 241 -15.60 8.60 -12.91
C GLN A 241 -15.61 7.16 -12.40
N ILE A 242 -16.74 6.49 -12.56
CA ILE A 242 -16.87 5.04 -12.33
C ILE A 242 -17.60 4.44 -13.51
N CYS A 243 -17.09 3.32 -14.02
CA CYS A 243 -17.65 2.60 -15.14
C CYS A 243 -17.86 1.15 -14.72
N LYS A 244 -19.12 0.75 -14.51
CA LYS A 244 -19.50 -0.64 -14.20
C LYS A 244 -20.12 -1.28 -15.44
N ASN A 245 -19.62 -2.44 -15.85
CA ASN A 245 -20.17 -3.11 -17.02
C ASN A 245 -21.60 -3.61 -16.80
N PRO A 246 -22.48 -3.51 -17.81
CA PRO A 246 -23.90 -3.88 -17.68
C PRO A 246 -24.12 -5.40 -17.58
N GLY A 247 -25.31 -5.79 -17.14
CA GLY A 247 -25.77 -7.18 -17.18
C GLY A 247 -24.88 -8.15 -16.38
N THR A 248 -24.44 -9.23 -17.03
CA THR A 248 -23.64 -10.31 -16.43
C THR A 248 -22.12 -10.10 -16.53
N GLN A 249 -21.67 -9.02 -17.19
CA GLN A 249 -20.25 -8.67 -17.26
C GLN A 249 -19.71 -8.35 -15.85
N LYS A 250 -18.49 -8.75 -15.52
CA LYS A 250 -17.89 -8.67 -14.19
C LYS A 250 -17.07 -7.40 -13.97
N GLN A 251 -16.50 -6.80 -15.02
CA GLN A 251 -15.48 -5.77 -14.82
C GLN A 251 -16.05 -4.39 -14.52
N SER A 252 -15.26 -3.61 -13.80
CA SER A 252 -15.45 -2.19 -13.55
C SER A 252 -14.12 -1.46 -13.62
N ALA A 253 -14.19 -0.16 -13.91
CA ALA A 253 -13.10 0.78 -13.73
C ALA A 253 -13.55 1.93 -12.84
N LEU A 254 -12.60 2.50 -12.10
CA LEU A 254 -12.75 3.64 -11.22
C LEU A 254 -11.64 4.64 -11.52
N ALA A 255 -11.95 5.92 -11.57
CA ALA A 255 -10.96 6.99 -11.58
C ALA A 255 -11.18 7.89 -10.37
N ILE A 256 -10.10 8.20 -9.67
CA ILE A 256 -10.11 9.04 -8.46
C ILE A 256 -9.27 10.27 -8.75
N LYS A 257 -9.85 11.45 -8.56
CA LYS A 257 -9.13 12.72 -8.61
C LYS A 257 -8.63 13.07 -7.21
N ALA A 258 -7.32 13.03 -7.02
CA ALA A 258 -6.67 13.29 -5.75
C ALA A 258 -6.91 14.73 -5.26
N THR A 259 -7.21 14.90 -3.98
CA THR A 259 -7.49 16.23 -3.38
C THR A 259 -6.24 17.08 -3.19
N ASN A 260 -5.07 16.45 -3.13
CA ASN A 260 -3.78 17.11 -2.86
C ASN A 260 -2.98 17.49 -4.13
N SER A 261 -3.19 16.81 -5.26
CA SER A 261 -2.41 17.03 -6.49
C SER A 261 -3.24 17.31 -7.75
N ASN A 262 -4.58 17.23 -7.68
CA ASN A 262 -5.48 17.23 -8.84
C ASN A 262 -5.23 16.10 -9.86
N GLU A 263 -4.32 15.18 -9.56
CA GLU A 263 -4.01 14.02 -10.40
C GLU A 263 -5.18 13.05 -10.45
N ILE A 264 -5.36 12.40 -11.60
CA ILE A 264 -6.38 11.37 -11.80
C ILE A 264 -5.69 10.01 -11.85
N ILE A 265 -6.09 9.11 -10.95
CA ILE A 265 -5.60 7.74 -10.89
C ILE A 265 -6.71 6.82 -11.37
N GLY A 266 -6.42 6.06 -12.43
CA GLY A 266 -7.30 5.02 -12.96
C GLY A 266 -7.02 3.68 -12.29
N ILE A 267 -8.07 2.94 -11.97
CA ILE A 267 -8.05 1.62 -11.34
C ILE A 267 -9.00 0.74 -12.13
N TRP A 268 -8.48 -0.21 -12.90
CA TRP A 268 -9.22 -1.03 -13.85
C TRP A 268 -9.16 -2.50 -13.46
N HIS A 269 -10.11 -3.30 -13.96
CA HIS A 269 -10.27 -4.72 -13.63
C HIS A 269 -10.73 -4.97 -12.19
N LEU A 270 -11.54 -4.07 -11.63
CA LEU A 270 -12.30 -4.33 -10.40
C LEU A 270 -13.47 -5.28 -10.69
N ASP A 271 -13.77 -6.20 -9.78
CA ASP A 271 -15.03 -6.93 -9.80
C ASP A 271 -16.15 -5.98 -9.38
N LYS A 272 -17.05 -5.67 -10.32
CA LYS A 272 -18.14 -4.70 -10.13
C LYS A 272 -19.06 -5.05 -8.96
N SER A 273 -19.22 -6.33 -8.64
CA SER A 273 -20.12 -6.82 -7.59
C SER A 273 -19.57 -6.56 -6.19
N THR A 274 -18.25 -6.37 -6.09
CA THR A 274 -17.55 -6.13 -4.82
C THR A 274 -17.37 -4.65 -4.50
N ILE A 275 -17.64 -3.76 -5.45
CA ILE A 275 -17.51 -2.32 -5.25
C ILE A 275 -18.60 -1.84 -4.28
N PRO A 276 -18.24 -1.25 -3.12
CA PRO A 276 -19.23 -0.75 -2.17
C PRO A 276 -20.23 0.22 -2.79
N ALA A 277 -21.50 0.10 -2.40
CA ALA A 277 -22.59 0.91 -2.97
C ALA A 277 -22.41 2.43 -2.78
N LYS A 278 -21.64 2.84 -1.75
CA LYS A 278 -21.29 4.25 -1.52
C LYS A 278 -20.39 4.83 -2.60
N ILE A 279 -19.60 4.02 -3.30
CA ILE A 279 -18.66 4.50 -4.32
C ILE A 279 -19.44 4.82 -5.60
N LYS A 280 -19.64 6.11 -5.82
CA LYS A 280 -20.31 6.70 -6.99
C LYS A 280 -19.59 7.97 -7.40
N GLN A 281 -19.80 8.44 -8.62
CA GLN A 281 -19.20 9.68 -9.11
C GLN A 281 -19.50 10.86 -8.17
N GLY A 282 -18.46 11.64 -7.86
CA GLY A 282 -18.49 12.76 -6.91
C GLY A 282 -18.27 12.38 -5.45
N GLU A 283 -18.27 11.08 -5.10
CA GLU A 283 -18.05 10.64 -3.72
C GLU A 283 -16.61 10.90 -3.27
N LEU A 284 -16.44 11.40 -2.05
CA LEU A 284 -15.12 11.50 -1.43
C LEU A 284 -14.72 10.12 -0.90
N ILE A 285 -13.60 9.59 -1.38
CA ILE A 285 -13.00 8.35 -0.91
C ILE A 285 -11.70 8.69 -0.19
N LYS A 286 -11.52 8.12 1.00
CA LYS A 286 -10.29 8.28 1.76
C LYS A 286 -9.23 7.30 1.26
N GLN A 287 -7.97 7.69 1.32
CA GLN A 287 -6.87 6.76 1.12
C GLN A 287 -7.00 5.55 2.06
N GLY A 288 -6.71 4.35 1.55
CA GLY A 288 -6.85 3.09 2.29
C GLY A 288 -8.30 2.57 2.35
N GLU A 289 -9.28 3.32 1.85
CA GLU A 289 -10.67 2.88 1.83
C GLU A 289 -10.90 1.78 0.81
N PHE A 290 -11.64 0.74 1.16
CA PHE A 290 -11.92 -0.39 0.28
C PHE A 290 -12.71 0.04 -0.97
N LEU A 291 -12.16 -0.26 -2.15
CA LEU A 291 -12.73 0.07 -3.46
C LEU A 291 -13.47 -1.11 -4.10
N GLY A 292 -13.11 -2.34 -3.73
CA GLY A 292 -13.56 -3.58 -4.36
C GLY A 292 -12.44 -4.61 -4.38
N GLN A 293 -12.68 -5.75 -5.01
CA GLN A 293 -11.68 -6.80 -5.28
C GLN A 293 -11.29 -6.80 -6.75
N MET A 294 -10.17 -7.45 -7.09
CA MET A 294 -9.82 -7.68 -8.49
C MET A 294 -10.82 -8.65 -9.13
N VAL A 295 -11.02 -8.51 -10.44
CA VAL A 295 -11.73 -9.54 -11.21
C VAL A 295 -10.84 -10.79 -11.29
N THR A 296 -11.40 -11.97 -11.04
CA THR A 296 -10.65 -13.23 -11.02
C THR A 296 -10.56 -13.84 -12.42
N GLY A 297 -9.36 -14.28 -12.80
CA GLY A 297 -9.11 -15.05 -14.03
C GLY A 297 -9.14 -14.22 -15.32
N PHE A 298 -9.20 -14.91 -16.46
CA PHE A 298 -9.36 -14.26 -17.76
C PHE A 298 -10.80 -13.77 -17.95
N VAL A 299 -10.96 -12.49 -18.30
CA VAL A 299 -12.26 -11.89 -18.59
C VAL A 299 -12.21 -11.13 -19.91
N ASN A 300 -13.08 -11.50 -20.85
CA ASN A 300 -13.21 -10.84 -22.15
C ASN A 300 -14.65 -10.35 -22.34
N GLU A 301 -14.79 -9.03 -22.30
CA GLU A 301 -16.04 -8.29 -22.37
C GLU A 301 -16.00 -7.32 -23.55
N SER A 302 -15.59 -7.81 -24.72
CA SER A 302 -15.41 -7.04 -25.97
C SER A 302 -16.57 -6.10 -26.40
N LYS A 303 -17.77 -6.23 -25.82
CA LYS A 303 -18.94 -5.36 -26.07
C LYS A 303 -19.16 -4.28 -24.99
N SER A 304 -18.24 -4.15 -24.04
CA SER A 304 -18.31 -3.23 -22.91
C SER A 304 -17.86 -1.80 -23.27
N THR A 305 -18.27 -0.81 -22.46
CA THR A 305 -17.74 0.57 -22.48
C THR A 305 -16.67 0.82 -21.40
N CYS A 306 -16.41 -0.16 -20.55
CA CYS A 306 -15.39 -0.15 -19.49
C CYS A 306 -14.23 -1.09 -19.91
N PRO A 307 -13.27 -1.47 -19.03
CA PRO A 307 -12.17 -2.35 -19.42
C PRO A 307 -12.67 -3.60 -20.14
N LEU A 308 -12.14 -3.81 -21.36
CA LEU A 308 -12.66 -4.82 -22.28
C LEU A 308 -12.08 -6.21 -22.00
N ILE A 309 -10.80 -6.28 -21.64
CA ILE A 309 -10.07 -7.54 -21.56
C ILE A 309 -9.15 -7.49 -20.36
N SER A 310 -9.24 -8.50 -19.49
CA SER A 310 -8.32 -8.77 -18.40
C SER A 310 -7.71 -10.15 -18.60
N GLN A 311 -6.38 -10.24 -18.56
CA GLN A 311 -5.66 -11.49 -18.68
C GLN A 311 -5.17 -11.98 -17.32
N GLY A 312 -6.00 -12.79 -16.66
CA GLY A 312 -5.72 -13.31 -15.33
C GLY A 312 -6.07 -12.33 -14.21
N THR A 313 -6.00 -12.79 -12.95
CA THR A 313 -6.31 -11.98 -11.78
C THR A 313 -5.24 -10.90 -11.57
N HIS A 314 -5.58 -9.65 -11.88
CA HIS A 314 -4.73 -8.49 -11.63
C HIS A 314 -5.57 -7.22 -11.53
N ILE A 315 -4.95 -6.14 -11.05
CA ILE A 315 -5.45 -4.78 -11.16
C ILE A 315 -4.55 -3.96 -12.07
N HIS A 316 -5.17 -3.18 -12.96
CA HIS A 316 -4.46 -2.28 -13.86
C HIS A 316 -4.58 -0.84 -13.33
N ILE A 317 -3.47 -0.27 -12.90
CA ILE A 317 -3.41 1.08 -12.33
C ILE A 317 -2.83 2.04 -13.37
N VAL A 318 -3.57 3.10 -13.67
CA VAL A 318 -3.17 4.15 -14.62
C VAL A 318 -2.81 5.41 -13.85
N ALA A 319 -1.60 5.92 -14.09
CA ALA A 319 -1.10 7.16 -13.52
C ALA A 319 -1.11 8.29 -14.55
N PRO A 320 -1.17 9.57 -14.12
CA PRO A 320 -1.10 10.69 -15.05
C PRO A 320 0.34 11.01 -15.49
N TYR A 321 1.35 10.81 -14.64
CA TYR A 321 2.74 11.17 -14.91
C TYR A 321 3.75 10.09 -14.49
N LYS A 322 4.95 10.16 -15.08
CA LYS A 322 6.14 9.37 -14.71
C LYS A 322 7.19 10.28 -14.04
N PRO A 323 7.96 9.79 -13.06
CA PRO A 323 7.82 8.49 -12.41
C PRO A 323 6.54 8.41 -11.57
N PHE A 324 5.96 7.22 -11.45
CA PHE A 324 4.75 7.03 -10.68
C PHE A 324 5.13 6.74 -9.23
N ASN A 325 4.52 7.42 -8.28
CA ASN A 325 4.71 7.12 -6.87
C ASN A 325 3.56 6.23 -6.38
N ILE A 326 3.84 5.19 -5.59
CA ILE A 326 2.86 4.45 -4.78
C ILE A 326 3.54 4.13 -3.44
N ASP A 327 2.94 4.46 -2.30
CA ASP A 327 3.41 4.13 -0.96
C ASP A 327 4.80 4.69 -0.63
N SER A 328 5.03 5.96 -0.99
CA SER A 328 6.36 6.59 -0.89
C SER A 328 7.46 5.86 -1.70
N TYR A 329 7.06 4.93 -2.58
CA TYR A 329 7.95 4.27 -3.51
C TYR A 329 7.76 4.83 -4.91
N THR A 330 8.86 5.29 -5.49
CA THR A 330 8.90 5.79 -6.86
C THR A 330 9.16 4.63 -7.82
N PHE A 331 8.15 4.30 -8.62
CA PHE A 331 8.26 3.39 -9.74
C PHE A 331 8.92 4.11 -10.90
N THR A 332 10.11 3.62 -11.24
CA THR A 332 10.93 4.11 -12.34
C THR A 332 11.12 2.98 -13.35
N PRO A 333 11.59 3.27 -14.57
CA PRO A 333 11.98 2.22 -15.51
C PRO A 333 12.99 1.22 -14.93
N GLU A 334 13.80 1.65 -13.95
CA GLU A 334 14.85 0.83 -13.31
C GLU A 334 14.40 0.08 -12.05
N SER A 335 13.16 0.31 -11.60
CA SER A 335 12.61 -0.41 -10.45
C SER A 335 12.63 -1.92 -10.70
N LYS A 336 13.01 -2.68 -9.66
CA LYS A 336 13.16 -4.14 -9.74
C LYS A 336 11.84 -4.86 -9.49
N VAL A 337 11.55 -5.86 -10.31
CA VAL A 337 10.34 -6.68 -10.29
C VAL A 337 10.72 -8.16 -10.16
N GLN A 338 9.92 -8.96 -9.47
CA GLN A 338 10.10 -10.42 -9.49
C GLN A 338 9.06 -11.12 -10.34
N TYR A 339 9.53 -12.06 -11.15
CA TYR A 339 8.71 -12.94 -11.95
C TYR A 339 9.35 -14.32 -12.05
N ASN A 340 8.57 -15.37 -11.74
CA ASN A 340 9.03 -16.78 -11.74
C ASN A 340 10.38 -16.99 -11.02
N GLY A 341 10.57 -16.33 -9.86
CA GLY A 341 11.79 -16.45 -9.06
C GLY A 341 13.00 -15.69 -9.59
N ALA A 342 12.88 -14.96 -10.70
CA ALA A 342 13.93 -14.10 -11.25
C ALA A 342 13.59 -12.62 -11.07
N THR A 343 14.64 -11.80 -10.94
CA THR A 343 14.52 -10.35 -10.75
C THR A 343 14.85 -9.63 -12.06
N TYR A 344 13.95 -8.74 -12.49
CA TYR A 344 14.07 -7.94 -13.71
C TYR A 344 13.96 -6.44 -13.40
N THR A 345 14.40 -5.55 -14.29
CA THR A 345 13.97 -4.14 -14.25
C THR A 345 12.62 -4.02 -14.96
N MET A 346 11.79 -3.05 -14.56
CA MET A 346 10.55 -2.75 -15.28
C MET A 346 10.78 -2.52 -16.77
N SER A 347 11.85 -1.80 -17.15
CA SER A 347 12.27 -1.57 -18.54
C SER A 347 12.61 -2.86 -19.29
N SER A 348 13.28 -3.81 -18.64
CA SER A 348 13.63 -5.12 -19.22
C SER A 348 12.45 -6.09 -19.36
N PHE A 349 11.38 -5.84 -18.60
CA PHE A 349 10.21 -6.72 -18.50
C PHE A 349 9.06 -6.27 -19.42
N GLN A 350 9.20 -5.12 -20.08
CA GLN A 350 8.22 -4.61 -21.05
C GLN A 350 8.07 -5.50 -22.27
N ASN A 351 6.83 -5.57 -22.77
CA ASN A 351 6.47 -6.24 -24.02
C ASN A 351 6.76 -7.76 -24.02
N THR A 352 6.96 -8.37 -22.86
CA THR A 352 7.00 -9.82 -22.74
C THR A 352 5.57 -10.28 -22.54
N ASP A 353 5.02 -11.08 -23.46
CA ASP A 353 3.70 -11.68 -23.26
C ASP A 353 3.79 -12.68 -22.10
N LEU A 354 3.17 -12.35 -20.97
CA LEU A 354 3.14 -13.23 -19.81
C LEU A 354 1.77 -13.87 -19.73
N ASN A 355 1.72 -15.18 -19.90
CA ASN A 355 0.55 -15.92 -19.46
C ASN A 355 0.57 -15.92 -17.94
N SER A 356 -0.48 -15.34 -17.34
CA SER A 356 -0.70 -15.39 -15.91
C SER A 356 -0.69 -16.85 -15.44
N THR A 357 0.36 -17.27 -14.75
CA THR A 357 0.38 -18.55 -14.01
C THR A 357 -0.43 -18.47 -12.72
N ASN A 358 -1.05 -17.32 -12.43
CA ASN A 358 -1.99 -17.12 -11.33
C ASN A 358 -3.39 -17.68 -11.64
N GLY A 359 -3.52 -18.58 -12.62
CA GLY A 359 -4.66 -19.48 -12.71
C GLY A 359 -4.33 -20.74 -11.93
N ASP A 360 -4.73 -20.80 -10.67
CA ASP A 360 -4.98 -22.03 -9.91
C ASP A 360 -3.99 -23.19 -10.19
N SER A 361 -2.68 -22.96 -10.05
CA SER A 361 -1.73 -24.07 -9.96
C SER A 361 -1.79 -24.65 -8.54
N THR A 362 -2.94 -25.21 -8.16
CA THR A 362 -3.06 -26.09 -7.01
C THR A 362 -2.42 -27.46 -7.24
N ASP A 363 -1.81 -27.72 -8.39
CA ASP A 363 -1.03 -28.93 -8.62
C ASP A 363 0.48 -28.69 -8.50
N SER A 364 0.93 -28.52 -7.26
CA SER A 364 2.27 -28.99 -6.87
C SER A 364 2.37 -30.52 -6.83
N GLY A 365 1.33 -31.24 -7.29
CA GLY A 365 1.32 -32.68 -7.49
C GLY A 365 0.70 -33.10 -8.82
N SER A 366 1.53 -33.43 -9.80
CA SER A 366 1.25 -34.50 -10.77
C SER A 366 0.28 -34.32 -11.95
N ASN A 367 0.11 -33.15 -12.56
CA ASN A 367 -0.62 -33.11 -13.84
C ASN A 367 0.16 -32.40 -14.95
N CYS A 368 0.71 -33.21 -15.85
CA CYS A 368 1.28 -32.84 -17.14
C CYS A 368 0.16 -32.33 -18.06
N ASN A 369 -0.62 -31.33 -17.64
CA ASN A 369 -1.78 -30.83 -18.35
C ASN A 369 -1.45 -29.47 -19.00
N PRO A 370 -1.85 -29.23 -20.26
CA PRO A 370 -1.77 -27.91 -20.88
C PRO A 370 -2.61 -26.87 -20.12
N PRO A 371 -2.21 -25.59 -20.12
CA PRO A 371 -3.03 -24.51 -19.56
C PRO A 371 -4.31 -24.32 -20.38
N SER A 372 -5.32 -23.69 -19.79
CA SER A 372 -6.57 -23.36 -20.51
C SER A 372 -6.39 -22.29 -21.59
N SER A 373 -5.31 -21.50 -21.52
CA SER A 373 -4.92 -20.50 -22.52
C SER A 373 -3.43 -20.24 -22.47
N GLY A 374 -2.83 -19.79 -23.59
CA GLY A 374 -1.44 -19.38 -23.61
C GLY A 374 -0.44 -20.49 -23.95
N ASP A 375 0.84 -20.18 -23.79
CA ASP A 375 1.94 -21.11 -24.02
C ASP A 375 2.00 -22.14 -22.89
N TRP A 376 2.15 -23.41 -23.26
CA TRP A 376 2.40 -24.48 -22.31
C TRP A 376 3.91 -24.65 -22.09
N VAL A 377 4.39 -24.30 -20.89
CA VAL A 377 5.82 -24.37 -20.55
C VAL A 377 6.08 -25.57 -19.64
N ILE A 378 6.84 -26.54 -20.12
CA ILE A 378 7.28 -27.71 -19.36
C ILE A 378 8.49 -27.33 -18.51
N THR A 379 8.29 -27.20 -17.19
CA THR A 379 9.30 -26.82 -16.18
C THR A 379 9.75 -28.00 -15.31
N GLN A 380 9.21 -29.20 -15.54
CA GLN A 380 9.59 -30.44 -14.87
C GLN A 380 9.35 -31.62 -15.81
N ASN A 381 10.05 -32.74 -15.59
CA ASN A 381 9.79 -33.96 -16.35
C ASN A 381 8.33 -34.39 -16.13
N CYS A 382 7.55 -34.51 -17.20
CA CYS A 382 6.16 -34.87 -17.09
C CYS A 382 5.73 -35.86 -18.18
N THR A 383 4.76 -36.72 -17.83
CA THR A 383 4.18 -37.71 -18.74
C THR A 383 2.70 -37.40 -18.92
N LEU A 384 2.30 -37.10 -20.15
CA LEU A 384 0.92 -36.91 -20.54
C LEU A 384 0.28 -38.29 -20.70
N THR A 385 -0.63 -38.64 -19.79
CA THR A 385 -1.30 -39.95 -19.72
C THR A 385 -2.66 -39.97 -20.41
N SER A 386 -3.20 -38.79 -20.75
CA SER A 386 -4.49 -38.62 -21.42
C SER A 386 -4.37 -37.56 -22.52
N SER A 387 -5.20 -37.67 -23.57
CA SER A 387 -5.17 -36.71 -24.68
C SER A 387 -5.53 -35.30 -24.22
N ALA A 388 -4.87 -34.28 -24.79
CA ALA A 388 -5.05 -32.89 -24.41
C ALA A 388 -4.87 -31.95 -25.60
N THR A 389 -5.36 -30.72 -25.47
CA THR A 389 -5.20 -29.65 -26.47
C THR A 389 -4.27 -28.58 -25.94
N VAL A 390 -3.28 -28.16 -26.73
CA VAL A 390 -2.38 -27.05 -26.41
C VAL A 390 -2.91 -25.78 -27.07
N PRO A 391 -3.28 -24.74 -26.30
CA PRO A 391 -3.90 -23.56 -26.89
C PRO A 391 -2.92 -22.72 -27.75
N ASN A 392 -1.65 -22.56 -27.33
CA ASN A 392 -0.62 -21.85 -28.10
C ASN A 392 0.68 -22.66 -28.26
N ASN A 393 1.85 -22.06 -28.00
CA ASN A 393 3.14 -22.73 -28.18
C ASN A 393 3.37 -23.77 -27.08
N LEU A 394 4.05 -24.86 -27.43
CA LEU A 394 4.60 -25.81 -26.46
C LEU A 394 6.10 -25.51 -26.29
N ILE A 395 6.53 -25.21 -25.07
CA ILE A 395 7.92 -24.88 -24.76
C ILE A 395 8.45 -25.88 -23.74
N ILE A 396 9.44 -26.69 -24.11
CA ILE A 396 10.14 -27.58 -23.19
C ILE A 396 11.40 -26.87 -22.71
N ASN A 397 11.48 -26.56 -21.41
CA ASN A 397 12.65 -25.87 -20.85
C ASN A 397 13.89 -26.76 -20.80
N ASP A 398 15.06 -26.12 -20.67
CA ASP A 398 16.36 -26.77 -20.63
C ASP A 398 16.41 -27.86 -19.56
N GLY A 399 16.88 -29.05 -19.95
CA GLY A 399 17.00 -30.21 -19.06
C GLY A 399 15.71 -30.98 -18.73
N TYR A 400 14.54 -30.58 -19.25
CA TYR A 400 13.26 -31.24 -18.96
C TYR A 400 12.72 -32.07 -20.11
N SER A 401 11.72 -32.92 -19.82
CA SER A 401 11.12 -33.80 -20.81
C SER A 401 9.60 -33.86 -20.73
N LEU A 402 8.96 -33.92 -21.90
CA LEU A 402 7.55 -34.25 -22.08
C LEU A 402 7.44 -35.64 -22.70
N THR A 403 6.78 -36.56 -22.02
CA THR A 403 6.49 -37.91 -22.54
C THR A 403 5.01 -38.03 -22.89
N LEU A 404 4.67 -38.36 -24.12
CA LEU A 404 3.31 -38.72 -24.52
C LEU A 404 3.16 -40.24 -24.39
N ASN A 405 2.28 -40.70 -23.50
CA ASN A 405 2.02 -42.13 -23.35
C ASN A 405 1.35 -42.72 -24.58
N SER A 406 1.38 -44.05 -24.68
CA SER A 406 0.80 -44.76 -25.82
C SER A 406 -0.67 -44.39 -26.03
N ASN A 407 -1.06 -44.18 -27.28
CA ASN A 407 -2.41 -43.78 -27.70
C ASN A 407 -2.87 -42.39 -27.20
N VAL A 408 -1.97 -41.55 -26.69
CA VAL A 408 -2.26 -40.16 -26.32
C VAL A 408 -2.16 -39.26 -27.52
N THR A 409 -3.14 -38.37 -27.68
CA THR A 409 -3.14 -37.32 -28.70
C THR A 409 -2.87 -35.97 -28.04
N LEU A 410 -1.85 -35.26 -28.53
CA LEU A 410 -1.63 -33.86 -28.21
C LEU A 410 -2.09 -33.02 -29.41
N ASP A 411 -3.25 -32.39 -29.28
CA ASP A 411 -3.86 -31.56 -30.33
C ASP A 411 -3.32 -30.14 -30.24
N MET A 412 -2.70 -29.64 -31.31
CA MET A 412 -2.23 -28.25 -31.36
C MET A 412 -2.24 -27.71 -32.79
N ASN A 413 -2.57 -26.43 -32.95
CA ASN A 413 -2.56 -25.82 -34.27
C ASN A 413 -1.13 -25.45 -34.72
N LEU A 414 -0.40 -26.44 -35.26
CA LEU A 414 0.96 -26.26 -35.79
C LEU A 414 1.07 -25.30 -36.98
N GLY A 415 -0.06 -24.89 -37.57
CA GLY A 415 -0.08 -23.84 -38.61
C GLY A 415 0.16 -22.44 -38.05
N TYR A 416 -0.16 -22.20 -36.78
CA TYR A 416 -0.01 -20.90 -36.11
C TYR A 416 0.97 -20.92 -34.93
N TYR A 417 1.20 -22.10 -34.32
CA TYR A 417 2.03 -22.24 -33.13
C TYR A 417 3.17 -23.23 -33.35
N LYS A 418 4.18 -23.18 -32.46
CA LYS A 418 5.38 -24.02 -32.56
C LYS A 418 5.64 -24.83 -31.30
N ILE A 419 6.35 -25.93 -31.48
CA ILE A 419 7.01 -26.68 -30.41
C ILE A 419 8.45 -26.20 -30.33
N LEU A 420 8.85 -25.66 -29.19
CA LEU A 420 10.22 -25.24 -28.90
C LEU A 420 10.84 -26.20 -27.89
N VAL A 421 11.86 -26.94 -28.32
CA VAL A 421 12.65 -27.84 -27.47
C VAL A 421 13.99 -27.17 -27.19
N LYS A 422 14.23 -26.73 -25.95
CA LYS A 422 15.49 -26.08 -25.54
C LYS A 422 16.65 -27.09 -25.44
N PRO A 423 17.91 -26.64 -25.28
CA PRO A 423 19.04 -27.56 -25.04
C PRO A 423 18.74 -28.58 -23.94
N ASN A 424 19.38 -29.75 -24.00
CA ASN A 424 19.24 -30.85 -23.03
C ASN A 424 17.81 -31.33 -22.71
N SER A 425 16.82 -30.87 -23.45
CA SER A 425 15.41 -31.21 -23.27
C SER A 425 14.96 -32.19 -24.35
N LYS A 426 13.83 -32.87 -24.13
CA LYS A 426 13.32 -33.87 -25.08
C LYS A 426 11.80 -33.99 -25.06
N ILE A 427 11.24 -34.30 -26.22
CA ILE A 427 9.88 -34.81 -26.36
C ILE A 427 9.96 -36.31 -26.69
N ILE A 428 9.27 -37.14 -25.92
CA ILE A 428 9.22 -38.60 -26.11
C ILE A 428 7.81 -38.94 -26.55
N ILE A 429 7.66 -39.50 -27.74
CA ILE A 429 6.36 -39.89 -28.30
C ILE A 429 6.34 -41.42 -28.32
N ASN A 430 5.62 -42.03 -27.37
CA ASN A 430 5.52 -43.49 -27.31
C ASN A 430 4.65 -44.04 -28.43
N SER A 431 4.75 -45.35 -28.69
CA SER A 431 4.00 -46.03 -29.76
C SER A 431 2.50 -45.71 -29.70
N GLY A 432 1.92 -45.32 -30.84
CA GLY A 432 0.50 -44.96 -30.98
C GLY A 432 0.15 -43.54 -30.49
N ALA A 433 1.07 -42.83 -29.84
CA ALA A 433 0.87 -41.42 -29.53
C ALA A 433 1.05 -40.56 -30.79
N LYS A 434 0.37 -39.42 -30.84
CA LYS A 434 0.46 -38.48 -31.96
C LYS A 434 0.34 -37.03 -31.50
N ILE A 435 1.02 -36.15 -32.22
CA ILE A 435 0.79 -34.71 -32.17
C ILE A 435 0.06 -34.38 -33.47
N ILE A 436 -1.12 -33.80 -33.36
CA ILE A 436 -1.98 -33.47 -34.51
C ILE A 436 -2.17 -31.98 -34.64
#